data_AF-A0A3C0G8T3-F1
#
_entry.id   AF-A0A3C0G8T3-F1
#
_cell.length_a   1.000
_cell.length_b   1.000
_cell.length_c   1.000
_cell.angle_alpha   90.00
_cell.angle_beta   90.00
_cell.angle_gamma   90.00
#
_symmetry.space_group_name_H-M   'P 1'
#
loop_
_entity.id
_entity.type
_entity.pdbx_description
1 polymer ?
#
loop_
_entity_poly.entity_id
_entity_poly.type
_entity_poly.pdbx_seq_one_letter_code
_entity_poly.pdbx_strand_id
1 'polypeptide(L)'
;MLSVSNLSVQFGKRVLFDEVNVAFTQGNCYGIIGANGAGKSTFLKILAGQIDPTSGHVHLEPGKRMSILEQNHNSADEYTVLEAVVMGNKPLYEIKKEIDALYADYDDKNADRIGELQVQFEEMNGWNADSDAAALLSNL
;
A
#
# COMPACT_ATOMS: atom_id res chain seq x y z
N MET A 1 10.03 4.99 -11.61
CA MET A 1 9.36 6.24 -12.01
C MET A 1 7.86 5.98 -12.05
N LEU A 2 7.04 6.94 -11.63
CA LEU A 2 5.59 6.90 -11.81
C LEU A 2 5.22 7.95 -12.86
N SER A 3 4.44 7.59 -13.86
CA SER A 3 4.00 8.52 -14.90
C SER A 3 2.54 8.30 -15.27
N VAL A 4 1.92 9.38 -15.74
CA VAL A 4 0.52 9.45 -16.14
C VAL A 4 0.49 10.00 -17.56
N SER A 5 -0.26 9.35 -18.45
CA SER A 5 -0.36 9.75 -19.85
C SER A 5 -1.80 9.79 -20.33
N ASN A 6 -2.22 10.96 -20.81
CA ASN A 6 -3.54 11.25 -21.36
C ASN A 6 -4.70 10.77 -20.46
N LEU A 7 -4.54 10.94 -19.15
CA LEU A 7 -5.48 10.41 -18.16
C LEU A 7 -6.71 11.30 -18.05
N SER A 8 -7.88 10.71 -18.31
CA SER A 8 -9.17 11.41 -18.19
C SER A 8 -10.15 10.62 -17.33
N VAL A 9 -10.99 11.34 -16.58
CA VAL A 9 -12.06 10.75 -15.77
C VAL A 9 -13.35 11.51 -15.96
N GLN A 10 -14.39 10.76 -16.34
CA GLN A 10 -15.73 11.25 -16.51
C GLN A 10 -16.75 10.31 -15.86
N PHE A 11 -17.68 10.89 -15.10
CA PHE A 11 -18.83 10.19 -14.53
C PHE A 11 -20.11 10.68 -15.21
N GLY A 12 -20.69 9.87 -16.09
CA GLY A 12 -21.84 10.26 -16.89
C GLY A 12 -21.51 11.46 -17.77
N LYS A 13 -22.12 12.61 -17.53
CA LYS A 13 -21.85 13.87 -18.26
C LYS A 13 -20.81 14.77 -17.58
N ARG A 14 -20.36 14.42 -16.37
CA ARG A 14 -19.45 15.26 -15.58
C ARG A 14 -18.02 14.82 -15.78
N VAL A 15 -17.22 15.66 -16.42
CA VAL A 15 -15.77 15.50 -16.51
C VAL A 15 -15.14 16.03 -15.22
N LEU A 16 -14.29 15.23 -14.57
CA LEU A 16 -13.52 15.66 -13.39
C LEU A 16 -12.20 16.28 -13.81
N PHE A 17 -11.49 15.63 -14.73
CA PHE A 17 -10.27 16.10 -15.36
C PHE A 17 -10.07 15.36 -16.69
N ASP A 18 -9.33 16.00 -17.59
CA ASP A 18 -9.17 15.55 -18.97
C ASP A 18 -7.71 15.71 -19.40
N GLU A 19 -7.18 14.71 -20.10
CA GLU A 19 -5.84 14.67 -20.71
C GLU A 19 -4.68 15.03 -19.76
N VAL A 20 -4.74 14.55 -18.52
CA VAL A 20 -3.66 14.79 -17.54
C VAL A 20 -2.40 14.03 -17.94
N ASN A 21 -1.28 14.75 -18.01
CA ASN A 21 0.05 14.23 -18.32
C ASN A 21 1.05 14.70 -17.26
N VAL A 22 1.60 13.76 -16.48
CA VAL A 22 2.51 14.07 -15.36
C VAL A 22 3.56 12.97 -15.20
N ALA A 23 4.81 13.36 -14.92
CA ALA A 23 5.86 12.43 -14.50
C ALA A 23 6.30 12.76 -13.06
N PHE A 24 6.28 11.75 -12.20
CA PHE A 24 6.75 11.81 -10.82
C PHE A 24 8.15 11.20 -10.73
N THR A 25 9.13 12.04 -10.45
CA THR A 25 10.55 11.67 -10.38
C THR A 25 10.99 11.45 -8.93
N GLN A 26 12.00 10.60 -8.76
CA GLN A 26 12.48 10.21 -7.45
C GLN A 26 13.08 11.40 -6.68
N GLY A 27 12.86 11.43 -5.37
CA GLY A 27 13.37 12.47 -4.47
C GLY A 27 12.49 13.73 -4.38
N ASN A 28 11.39 13.79 -5.14
CA ASN A 28 10.48 14.93 -5.12
C ASN A 28 9.21 14.65 -4.30
N CYS A 29 8.71 15.71 -3.66
CA CYS A 29 7.40 15.73 -3.01
C CYS A 29 6.44 16.57 -3.86
N TYR A 30 5.25 16.05 -4.13
CA TYR A 30 4.27 16.67 -5.01
C TYR A 30 2.99 16.98 -4.26
N GLY A 31 2.51 18.22 -4.38
CA GLY A 31 1.21 18.66 -3.84
C GLY A 31 0.16 18.77 -4.94
N ILE A 32 -1.00 18.14 -4.74
CA ILE A 32 -2.16 18.29 -5.64
C ILE A 32 -3.15 19.24 -5.00
N ILE A 33 -3.39 20.37 -5.66
CA ILE A 33 -4.33 21.42 -5.20
C ILE A 33 -5.48 21.59 -6.18
N GLY A 34 -6.59 22.15 -5.69
CA GLY A 34 -7.79 22.38 -6.50
C GLY A 34 -9.05 22.41 -5.64
N ALA A 35 -10.16 22.88 -6.20
CA ALA A 35 -11.43 22.98 -5.50
C ALA A 35 -11.95 21.60 -5.00
N ASN A 36 -12.87 21.62 -4.04
CA ASN A 36 -13.57 20.41 -3.63
C ASN A 36 -14.39 19.85 -4.80
N GLY A 37 -14.28 18.55 -5.02
CA GLY A 37 -14.92 17.89 -6.17
C GLY A 37 -14.20 18.04 -7.51
N ALA A 38 -12.98 18.61 -7.55
CA ALA A 38 -12.14 18.66 -8.75
C ALA A 38 -11.48 17.31 -9.12
N GLY A 39 -11.77 16.24 -8.37
CA GLY A 39 -11.24 14.90 -8.65
C GLY A 39 -9.90 14.55 -8.00
N LYS A 40 -9.36 15.36 -7.07
CA LYS A 40 -8.08 15.09 -6.39
C LYS A 40 -7.99 13.69 -5.77
N SER A 41 -8.97 13.32 -4.93
CA SER A 41 -9.01 11.99 -4.32
C SER A 41 -9.20 10.90 -5.38
N THR A 42 -9.99 11.16 -6.43
CA THR A 42 -10.16 10.22 -7.54
C THR A 42 -8.85 9.99 -8.29
N PHE A 43 -8.07 11.03 -8.54
CA PHE A 43 -6.76 10.94 -9.17
C PHE A 43 -5.79 10.10 -8.32
N LEU A 44 -5.72 10.34 -7.01
CA LEU A 44 -4.91 9.51 -6.09
C LEU A 44 -5.35 8.04 -6.11
N LYS A 45 -6.66 7.76 -6.13
CA LYS A 45 -7.20 6.40 -6.25
C LYS A 45 -6.85 5.71 -7.57
N ILE A 46 -6.73 6.47 -8.66
CA ILE A 46 -6.30 5.93 -9.95
C ILE A 46 -4.79 5.65 -9.96
N LEU A 47 -3.96 6.55 -9.40
CA LEU A 47 -2.52 6.28 -9.22
C LEU A 47 -2.28 5.03 -8.38
N ALA A 48 -3.15 4.80 -7.40
CA ALA A 48 -3.20 3.65 -6.52
C ALA A 48 -3.71 2.35 -7.19
N GLY A 49 -4.29 2.41 -8.39
CA GLY A 49 -4.93 1.27 -9.04
C GLY A 49 -6.24 0.83 -8.38
N GLN A 50 -6.88 1.67 -7.57
CA GLN A 50 -8.16 1.36 -6.91
C GLN A 50 -9.38 1.66 -7.79
N ILE A 51 -9.22 2.54 -8.77
CA ILE A 51 -10.27 2.94 -9.72
C ILE A 51 -9.63 3.01 -11.10
N ASP A 52 -10.33 2.52 -12.12
CA ASP A 52 -9.91 2.66 -13.51
C ASP A 52 -10.26 4.06 -14.06
N PRO A 53 -9.36 4.67 -14.85
CA PRO A 53 -9.69 5.90 -15.56
C PRO A 53 -10.68 5.62 -16.70
N THR A 54 -11.30 6.69 -17.23
CA THR A 54 -12.12 6.59 -18.43
C THR A 54 -11.25 6.38 -19.68
N SER A 55 -10.08 7.02 -19.72
CA SER A 55 -9.07 6.87 -20.76
C SER A 55 -7.68 7.21 -20.25
N GLY A 56 -6.66 6.84 -21.03
CA GLY A 56 -5.26 7.01 -20.65
C GLY A 56 -4.77 5.88 -19.73
N HIS A 57 -3.58 6.06 -19.17
CA HIS A 57 -3.00 5.04 -18.29
C HIS A 57 -2.02 5.65 -17.27
N VAL A 58 -1.83 4.91 -16.18
CA VAL A 58 -0.79 5.13 -15.19
C VAL A 58 0.28 4.05 -15.39
N HIS A 59 1.54 4.46 -15.45
CA HIS A 59 2.67 3.56 -15.51
C HIS A 59 3.49 3.68 -14.23
N LEU A 60 3.57 2.58 -13.49
CA LEU A 60 4.53 2.41 -12.40
C LEU A 60 5.65 1.50 -12.90
N GLU A 61 6.89 1.97 -12.79
CA GLU A 61 8.07 1.21 -13.18
C GLU A 61 8.09 -0.18 -12.50
N PRO A 62 8.43 -1.26 -13.25
CA PRO A 62 8.52 -2.61 -12.69
C PRO A 62 9.43 -2.69 -11.46
N GLY A 63 9.03 -3.49 -10.47
CA GLY A 63 9.76 -3.67 -9.21
C GLY A 63 9.57 -2.54 -8.20
N LYS A 64 8.76 -1.50 -8.51
CA LYS A 64 8.34 -0.50 -7.52
C LYS A 64 7.03 -0.91 -6.86
N ARG A 65 6.88 -0.54 -5.59
CA ARG A 65 5.65 -0.74 -4.82
C ARG A 65 4.95 0.61 -4.59
N MET A 66 3.65 0.65 -4.83
CA MET A 66 2.79 1.77 -4.44
C MET A 66 2.28 1.56 -3.01
N SER A 67 2.26 2.60 -2.20
CA SER A 67 1.67 2.57 -0.86
C SER A 67 0.86 3.83 -0.65
N ILE A 68 -0.28 3.69 0.04
CA ILE A 68 -1.29 4.73 0.17
C ILE A 68 -1.68 4.82 1.63
N LEU A 69 -1.80 6.05 2.11
CA LEU A 69 -2.47 6.34 3.37
C LEU A 69 -3.93 6.68 3.07
N GLU A 70 -4.83 5.84 3.56
CA GLU A 70 -6.27 6.04 3.38
C GLU A 70 -6.77 7.25 4.17
N GLN A 71 -7.84 7.88 3.69
CA GLN A 71 -8.48 8.99 4.42
C GLN A 71 -9.18 8.53 5.70
N ASN A 72 -9.57 7.25 5.78
CA ASN A 72 -10.17 6.70 6.98
C ASN A 72 -9.07 6.33 7.97
N HIS A 73 -8.91 7.15 9.01
CA HIS A 73 -7.88 6.95 10.02
C HIS A 73 -8.27 5.89 11.07
N ASN A 74 -9.55 5.50 11.12
CA ASN A 74 -10.07 4.61 12.16
C ASN A 74 -10.04 3.13 11.75
N SER A 75 -9.45 2.80 10.60
CA SER A 75 -9.48 1.44 10.06
C SER A 75 -8.66 0.42 10.86
N ALA A 76 -7.86 0.89 11.82
CA ALA A 76 -6.99 0.05 12.64
C ALA A 76 -7.21 0.22 14.15
N ASP A 77 -8.34 0.82 14.57
CA ASP A 77 -8.63 1.13 15.99
C ASP A 77 -8.74 -0.13 16.88
N GLU A 78 -8.97 -1.29 16.27
CA GLU A 78 -9.05 -2.59 16.97
C GLU A 78 -7.66 -3.17 17.29
N TYR A 79 -6.58 -2.59 16.74
CA TYR A 79 -5.22 -3.07 16.89
C TYR A 79 -4.39 -2.13 17.75
N THR A 80 -3.34 -2.64 18.36
CA THR A 80 -2.35 -1.77 19.01
C THR A 80 -1.64 -0.91 17.95
N VAL A 81 -1.13 0.26 18.35
CA VAL A 81 -0.39 1.16 17.43
C VAL A 81 0.78 0.43 16.76
N LEU A 82 1.46 -0.44 17.50
CA LEU A 82 2.57 -1.23 16.97
C LEU A 82 2.10 -2.19 15.87
N GLU A 83 1.04 -2.96 16.14
CA GLU A 83 0.45 -3.86 15.14
C GLU A 83 -0.05 -3.10 13.92
N ALA A 84 -0.71 -1.95 14.10
CA ALA A 84 -1.18 -1.12 12.99
C ALA A 84 -0.03 -0.67 12.06
N VAL A 85 1.14 -0.36 12.61
CA VAL A 85 2.35 -0.04 11.81
C VAL A 85 2.86 -1.27 11.06
N VAL A 86 2.97 -2.41 11.73
CA VAL A 86 3.42 -3.66 11.09
C VAL A 86 2.47 -4.09 9.97
N MET A 87 1.15 -3.94 10.18
CA MET A 87 0.11 -4.19 9.18
C MET A 87 0.23 -3.32 7.92
N GLY A 88 0.97 -2.19 7.98
CA GLY A 88 1.34 -1.40 6.81
C GLY A 88 2.09 -2.23 5.76
N ASN A 89 2.76 -3.30 6.17
CA ASN A 89 3.29 -4.34 5.28
C ASN A 89 2.42 -5.60 5.32
N LYS A 90 1.25 -5.54 4.67
CA LYS A 90 0.26 -6.65 4.66
C LYS A 90 0.86 -8.03 4.38
N PRO A 91 1.70 -8.26 3.34
CA PRO A 91 2.26 -9.58 3.11
C PRO A 91 3.09 -10.11 4.28
N LEU A 92 3.91 -9.24 4.91
CA LEU A 92 4.70 -9.61 6.09
C LEU A 92 3.80 -9.96 7.28
N TYR A 93 2.75 -9.17 7.51
CA TYR A 93 1.80 -9.39 8.60
C TYR A 93 1.01 -10.69 8.43
N GLU A 94 0.50 -10.97 7.22
CA GLU A 94 -0.22 -12.23 6.94
C GLU A 94 0.68 -13.46 7.07
N ILE A 95 1.94 -13.37 6.62
CA ILE A 95 2.92 -14.46 6.81
C ILE A 95 3.17 -14.72 8.30
N LYS A 96 3.39 -13.68 9.12
CA LYS A 96 3.57 -13.82 10.57
C LYS A 96 2.37 -14.49 11.21
N LYS A 97 1.16 -14.03 10.86
CA LYS A 97 -0.10 -14.57 11.38
C LYS A 97 -0.30 -16.04 11.00
N GLU A 98 0.06 -16.41 9.77
CA GLU A 98 0.01 -17.82 9.32
C GLU A 98 1.03 -18.68 10.08
N ILE A 99 2.28 -18.21 10.24
CA ILE A 99 3.31 -18.90 11.05
C ILE A 99 2.81 -19.13 12.48
N ASP A 100 2.30 -18.08 13.14
CA ASP A 100 1.82 -18.17 14.52
C ASP A 100 0.65 -19.15 14.67
N ALA A 101 -0.28 -19.15 13.70
CA ALA A 101 -1.41 -20.07 13.69
C ALA A 101 -0.97 -21.54 13.49
N LEU A 102 -0.03 -21.78 12.57
CA LEU A 102 0.51 -23.13 12.32
C LEU A 102 1.32 -23.66 13.50
N TYR A 103 1.98 -22.78 14.26
CA TYR A 103 2.65 -23.17 15.50
C TYR A 103 1.69 -23.47 16.65
N ALA A 104 0.57 -22.76 16.72
CA ALA A 104 -0.45 -23.00 17.74
C ALA A 104 -1.16 -24.37 17.57
N ASP A 105 -1.31 -24.84 16.33
CA ASP A 105 -1.89 -26.15 15.97
C ASP A 105 -0.90 -26.98 15.15
N TYR A 106 0.24 -27.29 15.78
CA TYR A 106 1.34 -27.98 15.12
C TYR A 106 1.04 -29.45 14.78
N ASP A 107 1.22 -29.81 13.51
CA ASP A 107 1.21 -31.16 12.94
C ASP A 107 2.47 -31.31 12.07
N ASP A 108 3.06 -32.51 12.02
CA ASP A 108 4.17 -32.86 11.11
C ASP A 108 3.87 -32.47 9.65
N LYS A 109 2.59 -32.50 9.23
CA LYS A 109 2.16 -32.07 7.89
C LYS A 109 2.33 -30.57 7.64
N ASN A 110 2.34 -29.75 8.70
CA ASN A 110 2.49 -28.31 8.62
C ASN A 110 3.96 -27.88 8.67
N ALA A 111 4.89 -28.79 9.00
CA ALA A 111 6.31 -28.47 9.17
C ALA A 111 6.96 -27.87 7.91
N ASP A 112 6.69 -28.45 6.74
CA ASP A 112 7.21 -27.95 5.45
C ASP A 112 6.70 -26.54 5.16
N ARG A 113 5.40 -26.29 5.40
CA ARG A 113 4.77 -24.99 5.19
C ARG A 113 5.34 -23.91 6.11
N ILE A 114 5.54 -24.24 7.39
CA ILE A 114 6.18 -23.33 8.35
C ILE A 114 7.59 -22.97 7.86
N GLY A 115 8.37 -23.93 7.39
CA GLY A 115 9.71 -23.70 6.84
C GLY A 115 9.70 -22.73 5.65
N GLU A 116 8.81 -22.94 4.68
CA GLU A 116 8.66 -22.04 3.52
C GLU A 116 8.30 -20.61 3.93
N LEU A 117 7.37 -20.46 4.86
CA LEU A 117 6.93 -19.15 5.34
C LEU A 117 8.02 -18.44 6.13
N GLN A 118 8.81 -19.16 6.93
CA GLN A 118 9.92 -18.58 7.67
C GLN A 118 11.01 -18.02 6.76
N VAL A 119 11.32 -18.71 5.65
CA VAL A 119 12.25 -18.19 4.64
C VAL A 119 11.73 -16.88 4.06
N GLN A 120 10.45 -16.84 3.66
CA GLN A 120 9.84 -15.61 3.14
C GLN A 120 9.82 -14.49 4.19
N PHE A 121 9.51 -14.83 5.45
CA PHE A 121 9.47 -13.88 6.55
C PHE A 121 10.87 -13.28 6.81
N GLU A 122 11.92 -14.10 6.81
CA GLU A 122 13.31 -13.68 6.93
C GLU A 122 13.73 -12.75 5.78
N GLU A 123 13.43 -13.13 4.53
CA GLU A 123 13.73 -12.31 3.34
C GLU A 123 13.10 -10.92 3.40
N MET A 124 11.97 -10.80 4.11
CA MET A 124 11.26 -9.54 4.35
C MET A 124 11.76 -8.78 5.60
N ASN A 125 12.84 -9.22 6.24
CA ASN A 125 13.33 -8.71 7.53
C ASN A 125 12.28 -8.81 8.65
N GLY A 126 11.44 -9.85 8.60
CA GLY A 126 10.26 -10.01 9.44
C GLY A 126 10.55 -10.04 10.94
N TRP A 127 11.67 -10.65 11.35
CA TRP A 127 12.03 -10.75 12.77
C TRP A 127 12.41 -9.41 13.41
N ASN A 128 12.78 -8.43 12.59
CA ASN A 128 13.06 -7.06 13.05
C ASN A 128 11.83 -6.14 12.94
N ALA A 129 10.70 -6.59 12.36
CA ALA A 129 9.56 -5.75 12.05
C ALA A 129 8.98 -5.01 13.28
N ASP A 130 8.86 -5.69 14.42
CA ASP A 130 8.34 -5.08 15.65
C ASP A 130 9.32 -4.04 16.22
N SER A 131 10.62 -4.31 16.15
CA SER A 131 11.67 -3.38 16.58
C SER A 131 11.74 -2.16 15.66
N ASP A 132 11.67 -2.35 14.34
CA ASP A 132 11.68 -1.28 13.35
C ASP A 132 10.42 -0.41 13.47
N ALA A 133 9.26 -1.03 13.70
CA ALA A 133 8.01 -0.32 13.96
C ALA A 133 8.07 0.50 15.24
N ALA A 134 8.61 -0.07 16.33
CA ALA A 134 8.82 0.64 17.58
C ALA A 134 9.78 1.83 17.41
N ALA A 135 10.88 1.66 16.69
CA ALA A 135 11.84 2.72 16.40
C ALA A 135 11.23 3.86 15.56
N LEU A 136 10.38 3.52 14.59
CA LEU A 136 9.64 4.49 13.78
C LEU A 136 8.66 5.30 14.64
N LEU A 137 7.98 4.65 15.59
CA LEU A 137 7.04 5.28 16.50
C LEU A 137 7.73 6.11 17.60
N SER A 138 8.95 5.73 18.02
CA SER A 138 9.68 6.40 19.09
C SER A 138 10.51 7.60 18.62
N ASN A 139 10.76 7.74 17.32
CA ASN A 139 11.42 8.91 16.73
C ASN A 139 10.44 10.08 16.47
N LEU A 140 9.30 10.07 17.18
CA LEU A 140 8.33 11.17 17.29
C LEU A 140 8.61 12.01 18.54
#